data_AF-A0A7S4MEX7-F1
#
_entry.id   AF-A0A7S4MEX7-F1
#
_cell.length_a   1.000
_cell.length_b   1.000
_cell.length_c   1.000
_cell.angle_alpha   90.00
_cell.angle_beta   90.00
_cell.angle_gamma   90.00
#
_symmetry.space_group_name_H-M   'P 1'
#
loop_
_entity.id
_entity.type
_entity.pdbx_description
1 polymer ?
#
loop_
_entity_poly.entity_id
_entity_poly.type
_entity_poly.pdbx_seq_one_letter_code
_entity_poly.pdbx_strand_id
1 'polypeptide(L)'
;FAPVMLGVMGPRVQIVDDEGDPMLFSVTEAGVLQMYDRGELLCAAVKSISFSEADAMVSVDSEEVDAEFSVVVAEQRESLTRLALLAAESKVAWLGDEPVALPEEVVALLVDDELKASRPGVRILWLELLKVYPTK
;
A
#
# COMPACT_ATOMS: atom_id res chain seq x y z
N PHE A 1 -27.97 20.77 13.53
CA PHE A 1 -26.81 19.87 13.56
C PHE A 1 -27.29 18.49 13.13
N ALA A 2 -27.22 18.20 11.83
CA ALA A 2 -27.52 16.86 11.33
C ALA A 2 -26.29 15.97 11.59
N PRO A 3 -26.47 14.74 12.07
CA PRO A 3 -25.35 13.82 12.26
C PRO A 3 -24.80 13.46 10.88
N VAL A 4 -23.49 13.63 10.69
CA VAL A 4 -22.79 13.07 9.53
C VAL A 4 -22.95 11.56 9.64
N MET A 5 -23.77 11.00 8.76
CA MET A 5 -23.88 9.56 8.55
C MET A 5 -22.47 9.10 8.16
N LEU A 6 -21.74 8.52 9.10
CA LEU A 6 -20.57 7.70 8.82
C LEU A 6 -21.09 6.47 8.06
N GLY A 7 -21.29 6.65 6.76
CA GLY A 7 -21.42 5.55 5.81
C GLY A 7 -20.24 4.60 6.06
N VAL A 8 -20.51 3.31 5.93
CA VAL A 8 -19.58 2.23 6.24
C VAL A 8 -18.23 2.54 5.61
N MET A 9 -17.28 3.05 6.40
CA MET A 9 -15.96 3.39 5.88
C MET A 9 -15.30 2.07 5.49
N GLY A 10 -14.94 1.94 4.22
CA GLY A 10 -14.20 0.79 3.73
C GLY A 10 -12.83 0.64 4.41
N PRO A 11 -12.03 -0.34 3.96
CA PRO A 11 -10.66 -0.51 4.42
C PRO A 11 -9.88 0.82 4.42
N ARG A 12 -9.11 1.05 5.49
CA ARG A 12 -8.36 2.30 5.70
C ARG A 12 -7.02 2.05 6.37
N VAL A 13 -6.05 2.91 6.09
CA VAL A 13 -4.74 2.94 6.74
C VAL A 13 -4.33 4.37 7.04
N GLN A 14 -3.74 4.59 8.21
CA GLN A 14 -3.14 5.85 8.57
C GLN A 14 -1.62 5.69 8.53
N ILE A 15 -0.95 6.65 7.90
CA ILE A 15 0.50 6.82 7.93
C ILE A 15 0.77 8.13 8.67
N VAL A 16 1.84 8.17 9.45
CA VAL A 16 2.31 9.39 10.09
C VAL A 16 3.61 9.77 9.40
N ASP A 17 3.71 11.03 8.97
CA ASP A 17 4.94 11.55 8.38
C ASP A 17 6.04 11.73 9.44
N ASP A 18 7.22 12.22 9.03
CA ASP A 18 8.35 12.45 9.93
C ASP A 18 8.17 13.69 10.85
N GLU A 19 7.22 14.57 10.54
CA GLU A 19 6.83 15.71 11.38
C GLU A 19 5.75 15.36 12.41
N GLY A 20 5.14 14.18 12.30
CA GLY A 20 4.09 13.68 13.19
C GLY A 20 2.67 13.95 12.68
N ASP A 21 2.51 14.41 11.45
CA ASP A 21 1.22 14.68 10.83
C ASP A 21 0.60 13.40 10.24
N PRO A 22 -0.70 13.15 10.52
CA PRO A 22 -1.37 11.94 10.05
C PRO A 22 -1.95 12.12 8.64
N MET A 23 -1.54 11.24 7.74
CA MET A 23 -2.11 11.02 6.43
C MET A 23 -3.02 9.78 6.46
N LEU A 24 -4.31 9.95 6.14
CA LEU A 24 -5.27 8.85 6.12
C LEU A 24 -5.63 8.48 4.68
N PHE A 25 -5.54 7.19 4.38
CA PHE A 25 -5.98 6.62 3.12
C PHE A 25 -7.19 5.73 3.37
N SER A 26 -8.24 5.88 2.56
CA SER A 26 -9.49 5.13 2.72
C SER A 26 -10.05 4.73 1.37
N VAL A 27 -10.59 3.52 1.29
CA VAL A 27 -11.29 3.03 0.09
C VAL A 27 -12.79 3.26 0.28
N THR A 28 -13.42 3.85 -0.73
CA THR A 28 -14.88 4.03 -0.77
C THR A 28 -15.61 2.71 -1.09
N GLU A 29 -16.92 2.65 -0.89
CA GLU A 29 -17.73 1.48 -1.31
C GLU A 29 -17.63 1.19 -2.81
N ALA A 30 -17.28 2.19 -3.62
CA ALA A 30 -17.05 2.06 -5.06
C ALA A 30 -15.65 1.51 -5.42
N GLY A 31 -14.80 1.24 -4.42
CA GLY A 31 -13.43 0.77 -4.63
C GLY A 31 -12.43 1.86 -5.03
N VAL A 32 -12.78 3.13 -4.81
CA VAL A 32 -11.90 4.29 -5.11
C VAL A 32 -11.08 4.64 -3.88
N LEU A 33 -9.76 4.73 -4.02
CA LEU A 33 -8.84 5.15 -2.97
C LEU A 33 -8.80 6.68 -2.86
N GLN A 34 -9.00 7.16 -1.63
CA GLN A 34 -9.00 8.57 -1.25
C GLN A 34 -7.89 8.85 -0.24
N MET A 35 -7.37 10.08 -0.26
CA MET A 35 -6.36 10.55 0.69
C MET A 35 -6.89 11.76 1.46
N TYR A 36 -6.65 11.77 2.76
CA TYR A 36 -7.00 12.83 3.68
C TYR A 36 -5.75 13.31 4.42
N ASP A 37 -5.60 14.62 4.53
CA ASP A 37 -4.59 15.28 5.34
C ASP A 37 -5.27 15.92 6.56
N ARG A 38 -4.84 15.55 7.77
CA ARG A 38 -5.40 16.03 9.05
C ARG A 38 -6.94 15.96 9.13
N GLY A 39 -7.53 14.98 8.45
CA GLY A 39 -8.97 14.72 8.42
C GLY A 39 -9.75 15.46 7.32
N GLU A 40 -9.10 16.30 6.53
CA GLU A 40 -9.69 16.95 5.36
C GLU A 40 -9.38 16.15 4.09
N LEU A 41 -10.35 16.02 3.20
CA LEU A 41 -10.16 15.30 1.94
C LEU A 41 -9.21 16.09 1.04
N LEU A 42 -8.02 15.54 0.80
CA LEU A 42 -6.99 16.15 -0.03
C LEU A 42 -7.04 15.65 -1.47
N CYS A 43 -7.32 14.37 -1.68
CA CYS A 43 -7.45 13.77 -3.01
C CYS A 43 -8.62 12.78 -3.05
N ALA A 44 -9.58 13.03 -3.94
CA ALA A 44 -10.80 12.24 -4.07
C ALA A 44 -10.63 10.94 -4.89
N ALA A 45 -9.59 10.84 -5.71
CA ALA A 45 -9.29 9.67 -6.53
C ALA A 45 -7.79 9.56 -6.83
N VAL A 46 -7.09 8.74 -6.05
CA VAL A 46 -5.65 8.47 -6.26
C VAL A 46 -5.46 7.64 -7.53
N LYS A 47 -4.48 8.01 -8.38
CA LYS A 47 -4.14 7.27 -9.60
C LYS A 47 -2.96 6.34 -9.38
N SER A 48 -1.90 6.86 -8.78
CA SER A 48 -0.73 6.08 -8.42
C SER A 48 -0.12 6.55 -7.11
N ILE A 49 0.54 5.62 -6.44
CA ILE A 49 1.36 5.88 -5.26
C ILE A 49 2.77 5.39 -5.59
N SER A 50 3.77 6.21 -5.32
CA SER A 50 5.16 5.79 -5.39
C SER A 50 5.80 5.83 -4.01
N PHE A 51 6.66 4.85 -3.73
CA PHE A 51 7.45 4.79 -2.51
C PHE A 51 8.93 4.61 -2.85
N SER A 52 9.79 5.39 -2.18
CA SER A 52 11.24 5.23 -2.18
C SER A 52 11.69 4.92 -0.77
N GLU A 53 12.22 3.72 -0.53
CA GLU A 53 12.77 3.34 0.78
C GLU A 53 14.06 4.10 1.07
N ALA A 54 14.87 4.37 0.04
CA ALA A 54 16.13 5.09 0.16
C ALA A 54 15.93 6.56 0.54
N ASP A 55 14.90 7.20 -0.03
CA ASP A 55 14.56 8.60 0.25
C ASP A 55 13.54 8.73 1.39
N ALA A 56 13.02 7.60 1.89
CA ALA A 56 11.98 7.53 2.90
C ALA A 56 10.74 8.40 2.55
N MET A 57 10.34 8.37 1.28
CA MET A 57 9.36 9.29 0.69
C MET A 57 8.19 8.53 0.07
N VAL A 58 6.97 9.02 0.30
CA VAL A 58 5.76 8.57 -0.39
C VAL A 58 5.24 9.72 -1.25
N SER A 59 4.99 9.46 -2.53
CA SER A 59 4.34 10.40 -3.44
C SER A 59 3.00 9.85 -3.93
N VAL A 60 2.03 10.72 -4.07
CA VAL A 60 0.66 10.43 -4.49
C VAL A 60 0.34 11.30 -5.70
N ASP A 61 0.03 10.64 -6.82
CA ASP A 61 -0.36 11.29 -8.07
C ASP A 61 -1.87 11.15 -8.28
N SER A 62 -2.50 12.25 -8.70
CA SER A 62 -3.92 12.32 -9.03
C SER A 62 -4.20 13.40 -10.08
N GLU A 63 -5.46 13.57 -10.50
CA GLU A 63 -5.82 14.71 -11.38
C GLU A 63 -5.86 16.05 -10.65
N GLU A 64 -6.05 16.02 -9.33
CA GLU A 64 -6.37 17.21 -8.53
C GLU A 64 -5.17 17.73 -7.77
N VAL A 65 -4.34 16.82 -7.26
CA VAL A 65 -3.22 17.10 -6.36
C VAL A 65 -2.08 16.11 -6.59
N ASP A 66 -0.87 16.65 -6.66
CA ASP A 66 0.38 15.91 -6.45
C ASP A 66 0.84 16.19 -5.01
N ALA A 67 0.96 15.14 -4.22
CA ALA A 67 1.33 15.24 -2.80
C ALA A 67 2.50 14.33 -2.49
N GLU A 68 3.44 14.81 -1.67
CA GLU A 68 4.60 14.06 -1.21
C GLU A 68 4.79 14.26 0.28
N PHE A 69 5.15 13.20 1.00
CA PHE A 69 5.46 13.27 2.41
C PHE A 69 6.51 12.23 2.81
N SER A 70 7.40 12.64 3.71
CA SER A 70 8.47 11.81 4.24
C SER A 70 7.95 10.93 5.38
N VAL A 71 8.53 9.77 5.61
CA VAL A 71 8.12 8.83 6.67
C VAL A 71 9.31 8.22 7.38
N VAL A 72 9.16 7.84 8.64
CA VAL A 72 10.14 6.98 9.30
C VAL A 72 9.84 5.51 8.94
N VAL A 73 10.50 5.00 7.90
CA VAL A 73 10.20 3.67 7.30
C VAL A 73 10.15 2.55 8.34
N ALA A 74 11.10 2.52 9.27
CA ALA A 74 11.16 1.49 10.31
C ALA A 74 9.91 1.47 11.21
N GLU A 75 9.29 2.63 11.44
CA GLU A 75 8.09 2.78 12.27
C GLU A 75 6.81 2.57 11.48
N GLN A 76 6.81 2.94 10.19
CA GLN A 76 5.63 2.92 9.33
C GLN A 76 5.57 1.71 8.38
N ARG A 77 6.51 0.76 8.45
CA ARG A 77 6.59 -0.38 7.51
C ARG A 77 5.28 -1.16 7.38
N GLU A 78 4.62 -1.45 8.50
CA GLU A 78 3.33 -2.15 8.49
C GLU A 78 2.23 -1.30 7.81
N SER A 79 2.19 0.00 8.10
CA SER A 79 1.24 0.94 7.49
C SER A 79 1.50 1.10 5.98
N LEU A 80 2.75 1.20 5.55
CA LEU A 80 3.14 1.26 4.14
C LEU A 80 2.76 -0.02 3.41
N THR A 81 2.97 -1.19 4.03
CA THR A 81 2.52 -2.48 3.49
C THR A 81 1.01 -2.51 3.31
N ARG A 82 0.25 -2.06 4.31
CA ARG A 82 -1.21 -1.97 4.21
C ARG A 82 -1.65 -0.98 3.13
N LEU A 83 -0.93 0.13 2.94
CA LEU A 83 -1.22 1.08 1.87
C LEU A 83 -1.00 0.44 0.49
N ALA A 84 0.10 -0.30 0.29
CA ALA A 84 0.34 -1.01 -0.97
C ALA A 84 -0.76 -2.05 -1.27
N LEU A 85 -1.24 -2.77 -0.26
CA LEU A 85 -2.38 -3.68 -0.39
C LEU A 85 -3.68 -2.94 -0.77
N LEU A 86 -3.98 -1.83 -0.10
CA LEU A 86 -5.15 -1.00 -0.43
C LEU A 86 -5.07 -0.42 -1.85
N ALA A 87 -3.87 -0.04 -2.29
CA ALA A 87 -3.63 0.42 -3.65
C ALA A 87 -3.94 -0.70 -4.66
N ALA A 88 -3.43 -1.91 -4.42
CA ALA A 88 -3.70 -3.07 -5.26
C ALA A 88 -5.21 -3.42 -5.32
N GLU A 89 -5.90 -3.43 -4.17
CA GLU A 89 -7.34 -3.69 -4.09
C GLU A 89 -8.16 -2.63 -4.86
N SER A 90 -7.70 -1.38 -4.82
CA SER A 90 -8.34 -0.24 -5.49
C SER A 90 -7.86 -0.02 -6.94
N LYS A 91 -7.01 -0.91 -7.46
CA LYS A 91 -6.40 -0.82 -8.80
C LYS A 91 -5.59 0.47 -9.02
N VAL A 92 -5.08 1.05 -7.94
CA VAL A 92 -4.13 2.16 -7.95
C VAL A 92 -2.74 1.57 -8.23
N ALA A 93 -2.00 2.19 -9.13
CA ALA A 93 -0.66 1.71 -9.46
C ALA A 93 0.29 2.00 -8.29
N TRP A 94 0.97 0.97 -7.78
CA TRP A 94 2.09 1.12 -6.88
C TRP A 94 3.40 1.16 -7.69
N LEU A 95 4.25 2.15 -7.41
CA LEU A 95 5.49 2.39 -8.13
C LEU A 95 6.67 2.49 -7.14
N GLY A 96 7.88 2.16 -7.60
CA GLY A 96 9.09 2.23 -6.78
C GLY A 96 9.30 0.97 -5.94
N ASP A 97 9.72 1.16 -4.70
CA ASP A 97 10.07 0.09 -3.78
C ASP A 97 8.82 -0.57 -3.16
N GLU A 98 8.92 -1.87 -2.91
CA GLU A 98 7.87 -2.62 -2.20
C GLU A 98 8.13 -2.54 -0.68
N PRO A 99 7.21 -1.99 0.12
CA PRO A 99 7.41 -1.83 1.57
C PRO A 99 7.36 -3.17 2.33
N VAL A 100 6.98 -4.24 1.64
CA VAL A 100 6.81 -5.59 2.20
C VAL A 100 8.17 -6.27 2.36
N ALA A 101 8.57 -6.45 3.62
CA ALA A 101 9.58 -7.44 3.95
C ALA A 101 8.92 -8.82 3.94
N LEU A 102 9.14 -9.59 2.87
CA LEU A 102 8.73 -10.99 2.87
C LEU A 102 9.51 -11.74 3.96
N PRO A 103 8.87 -12.64 4.74
CA PRO A 103 9.58 -13.50 5.66
C PRO A 103 10.72 -14.23 4.93
N GLU A 104 11.87 -14.42 5.59
CA GLU A 104 13.04 -15.07 4.96
C GLU A 104 12.68 -16.44 4.38
N GLU A 105 11.79 -17.17 5.04
CA GLU A 105 11.29 -18.45 4.56
C GLU A 105 10.56 -18.31 3.24
N VAL A 106 9.76 -17.25 3.05
CA VAL A 106 9.06 -16.95 1.80
C VAL A 106 10.03 -16.47 0.73
N VAL A 107 11.01 -15.64 1.10
CA VAL A 107 12.07 -15.21 0.18
C VAL A 107 12.84 -16.43 -0.35
N ALA A 108 13.19 -17.39 0.51
CA ALA A 108 13.82 -18.63 0.10
C ALA A 108 12.98 -19.41 -0.92
N LEU A 109 11.65 -19.44 -0.75
CA LEU A 109 10.74 -20.03 -1.74
C LEU A 109 10.76 -19.30 -3.08
N LEU A 110 11.06 -18.00 -3.11
CA LEU A 110 11.08 -17.25 -4.37
C LEU A 110 12.27 -17.64 -5.25
N VAL A 111 13.40 -17.98 -4.64
CA VAL A 111 14.66 -18.30 -5.33
C VAL A 111 14.87 -19.80 -5.54
N ASP A 112 14.20 -20.65 -4.77
CA ASP A 112 14.40 -22.10 -4.78
C ASP A 112 13.39 -22.85 -5.67
N ASP A 113 13.79 -23.12 -6.91
CA ASP A 113 12.98 -23.87 -7.88
C ASP A 113 12.80 -25.36 -7.51
N GLU A 114 13.71 -25.92 -6.71
CA GLU A 114 13.67 -27.31 -6.27
C GLU A 114 12.55 -27.48 -5.22
N LEU A 115 12.43 -26.53 -4.30
CA LEU A 115 11.35 -26.53 -3.32
C LEU A 115 9.97 -26.32 -3.96
N LYS A 116 9.87 -25.44 -4.98
CA LYS A 116 8.63 -25.23 -5.78
C LYS A 116 8.16 -26.52 -6.45
N ALA A 117 9.09 -27.31 -6.99
CA ALA A 117 8.77 -28.57 -7.67
C ALA A 117 8.38 -29.69 -6.69
N SER A 118 8.90 -29.67 -5.47
CA SER A 118 8.72 -30.75 -4.49
C SER A 118 7.34 -30.79 -3.83
N ARG A 119 6.59 -29.66 -3.81
CA ARG A 119 5.33 -29.54 -3.06
C ARG A 119 4.27 -28.72 -3.83
N PRO A 120 3.12 -29.33 -4.20
CA PRO A 120 2.04 -28.63 -4.90
C PRO A 120 1.52 -27.36 -4.19
N GLY A 121 1.45 -27.37 -2.86
CA GLY A 121 1.01 -26.21 -2.07
C GLY A 121 1.98 -25.03 -2.12
N VAL A 122 3.29 -25.30 -2.18
CA VAL A 122 4.34 -24.26 -2.33
C VAL A 122 4.26 -23.62 -3.71
N ARG A 123 3.99 -24.41 -4.76
CA ARG A 123 3.80 -23.91 -6.12
C ARG A 123 2.57 -23.00 -6.24
N ILE A 124 1.47 -23.32 -5.57
CA ILE A 124 0.27 -22.46 -5.56
C ILE A 124 0.57 -21.15 -4.82
N LEU A 125 1.20 -21.22 -3.64
CA LEU A 125 1.60 -20.03 -2.89
C LEU A 125 2.55 -19.13 -3.71
N TRP A 126 3.51 -19.73 -4.41
CA TRP A 126 4.42 -19.03 -5.33
C TRP A 126 3.67 -18.34 -6.48
N LEU A 127 2.72 -19.01 -7.12
CA LEU A 127 1.93 -18.42 -8.20
C LEU A 127 1.03 -17.28 -7.69
N GLU A 128 0.46 -17.39 -6.49
CA GLU A 128 -0.29 -16.29 -5.88
C GLU A 128 0.63 -15.11 -5.50
N LEU A 129 1.82 -15.39 -4.94
CA LEU A 129 2.81 -14.36 -4.63
C LEU A 129 3.27 -13.62 -5.89
N LEU A 130 3.50 -14.31 -7.02
CA LEU A 130 3.86 -13.67 -8.29
C LEU A 130 2.76 -12.78 -8.89
N LYS A 131 1.49 -13.04 -8.56
CA LYS A 131 0.39 -12.15 -9.01
C LYS A 131 0.40 -10.82 -8.26
N VAL A 132 0.83 -10.83 -7.00
CA VAL A 132 0.93 -9.64 -6.15
C VAL A 132 2.28 -8.95 -6.34
N TYR A 133 3.36 -9.73 -6.52
CA TYR A 133 4.74 -9.27 -6.62
C TYR A 133 5.41 -9.88 -7.86
N PRO A 134 5.17 -9.33 -9.07
CA PRO A 134 5.77 -9.85 -10.29
C PRO A 134 7.30 -9.63 -10.27
N THR A 135 8.06 -10.72 -10.27
CA THR A 135 9.51 -10.68 -10.43
C THR A 135 9.86 -10.28 -11.88
N LYS A 136 10.65 -9.21 -12.06
CA LYS A 136 11.15 -8.75 -13.37
C LYS A 136 12.06 -9.78 -14.05
#